data_AF-A0A5A9P3X4-F1
#
_entry.id   AF-A0A5A9P3X4-F1
#
_cell.length_a   1.000
_cell.length_b   1.000
_cell.length_c   1.000
_cell.angle_alpha   90.00
_cell.angle_beta   90.00
_cell.angle_gamma   90.00
#
_symmetry.space_group_name_H-M   'P 1'
#
loop_
_entity.id
_entity.type
_entity.pdbx_description
1 polymer ?
#
loop_
_entity_poly.entity_id
_entity_poly.type
_entity_poly.pdbx_seq_one_letter_code
_entity_poly.pdbx_strand_id
1 'polypeptide(L)'
;MIPEWKKQYICYEKLKTILNKAGRFGILHHDDNNPKQPREEFFRNCEQELNKVNLFFSERLSEAHSRLATFEIEAREVSVSEVRGDIRRSDVERRTDNIKHIKMAVGELYLSLAFLQKYQEFNYRCFCKITVMYDSKFASEYGLKWRNKRLDESLLNTEQNKCEHLMSKLECKVLAAPFQPVGFAECWLADQFNSLSPLFIGLRDLLCFYTCQINWTDMWSANSPYAVSLDCGWHSIAVNCLIQCFPPWLRFAQCLRCFWDTGHMLHLLNAGKYFTVFLMVTFAGLYNVARERSSLVIEVKIYLYIWAVVTCMGVVVTVSWDLKMDWGLLHGLGLLKEELLYSRQLYYYAAMLADVLLRVSWAINILLAQMKDSNAAATACTILASLEVLRFDLCHRQQR
;
A
#
# COMPACT_ATOMS: atom_id res chain seq x y z
N MET A 1 -5.88 16.90 -7.52
CA MET A 1 -7.16 16.33 -8.01
C MET A 1 -6.83 15.10 -8.82
N ILE A 2 -7.61 14.03 -8.66
CA ILE A 2 -7.47 12.80 -9.44
C ILE A 2 -7.94 13.09 -10.88
N PRO A 3 -7.11 12.87 -11.93
CA PRO A 3 -7.44 13.25 -13.31
C PRO A 3 -8.77 12.68 -13.81
N GLU A 4 -9.05 11.42 -13.50
CA GLU A 4 -10.24 10.67 -13.91
C GLU A 4 -11.52 11.26 -13.32
N TRP A 5 -11.42 11.83 -12.11
CA TRP A 5 -12.56 12.38 -11.37
C TRP A 5 -12.65 13.89 -11.44
N LYS A 6 -11.85 14.54 -12.29
CA LYS A 6 -11.76 16.01 -12.38
C LYS A 6 -13.11 16.70 -12.49
N LYS A 7 -14.06 16.12 -13.24
CA LYS A 7 -15.41 16.67 -13.45
C LYS A 7 -16.32 16.53 -12.21
N GLN A 8 -16.02 15.56 -11.34
CA GLN A 8 -16.80 15.24 -10.15
C GLN A 8 -16.44 16.12 -8.97
N TYR A 9 -15.27 16.76 -8.96
CA TYR A 9 -14.92 17.73 -7.92
C TYR A 9 -15.82 18.97 -7.96
N ILE A 10 -15.92 19.66 -6.83
CA ILE A 10 -16.52 20.98 -6.70
C ILE A 10 -15.95 21.94 -7.76
N CYS A 11 -16.83 22.59 -8.52
CA CYS A 11 -16.43 23.62 -9.48
C CYS A 11 -16.08 24.93 -8.75
N TYR A 12 -14.95 24.94 -8.07
CA TYR A 12 -14.54 26.03 -7.17
C TYR A 12 -14.43 27.38 -7.90
N GLU A 13 -13.93 27.38 -9.14
CA GLU A 13 -13.83 28.60 -9.94
C GLU A 13 -15.20 29.16 -10.36
N LYS A 14 -16.17 28.30 -10.70
CA LYS A 14 -17.55 28.74 -10.96
C LYS A 14 -18.14 29.45 -9.74
N LEU A 15 -17.99 28.86 -8.55
CA LEU A 15 -18.50 29.46 -7.30
C LEU A 15 -17.81 30.79 -6.98
N LYS A 16 -16.49 30.90 -7.20
CA LYS A 16 -15.77 32.17 -7.09
C LYS A 16 -16.29 33.23 -8.06
N THR A 17 -16.55 32.87 -9.31
CA THR A 17 -17.08 33.82 -10.30
C THR A 17 -18.45 34.35 -9.86
N ILE A 18 -19.33 33.47 -9.38
CA ILE A 18 -20.65 33.85 -8.84
C ILE A 18 -20.48 34.76 -7.62
N LEU A 19 -19.59 34.41 -6.69
CA LEU A 19 -19.26 35.22 -5.52
C LEU A 19 -18.73 36.62 -5.90
N ASN A 20 -17.89 36.69 -6.93
CA ASN A 20 -17.35 37.94 -7.45
C ASN A 20 -18.41 38.79 -8.14
N LYS A 21 -19.32 38.17 -8.89
CA LYS A 21 -20.47 38.85 -9.49
C LYS A 21 -21.41 39.41 -8.42
N ALA A 22 -21.75 38.63 -7.39
CA ALA A 22 -22.57 39.06 -6.28
C ALA A 22 -21.96 40.25 -5.52
N GLY A 23 -20.64 40.23 -5.30
CA GLY A 23 -19.92 41.34 -4.68
C GLY A 23 -19.97 42.64 -5.50
N ARG A 24 -19.78 42.55 -6.82
CA ARG A 24 -19.89 43.72 -7.72
C ARG A 24 -21.31 44.28 -7.75
N PHE A 25 -22.32 43.41 -7.73
CA PHE A 25 -23.73 43.82 -7.74
C PHE A 25 -24.10 44.59 -6.46
N GLY A 26 -23.62 44.14 -5.30
CA GLY A 26 -23.83 44.84 -4.01
C GLY A 26 -23.11 46.17 -3.88
N ILE A 27 -22.02 46.40 -4.64
CA ILE A 27 -21.32 47.69 -4.69
C ILE A 27 -22.02 48.68 -5.62
N LEU A 28 -22.61 48.20 -6.73
CA LEU A 28 -23.25 49.05 -7.75
C LEU A 28 -24.69 49.44 -7.43
N HIS A 29 -25.42 48.62 -6.66
CA HIS A 29 -26.79 48.87 -6.26
C HIS A 29 -26.87 49.02 -4.73
N HIS A 30 -26.62 50.24 -4.25
CA HIS A 30 -26.78 50.62 -2.84
C HIS A 30 -28.26 50.86 -2.46
N ASP A 31 -29.20 50.53 -3.36
CA ASP A 31 -30.62 50.85 -3.27
C ASP A 31 -31.45 49.57 -3.07
N ASP A 32 -32.47 49.67 -2.21
CA ASP A 32 -33.15 48.64 -1.40
C ASP A 32 -33.84 47.45 -2.13
N ASN A 33 -33.55 47.22 -3.41
CA ASN A 33 -34.18 46.14 -4.17
C ASN A 33 -33.47 44.78 -3.97
N ASN A 34 -33.81 44.16 -2.84
CA ASN A 34 -33.77 42.73 -2.53
C ASN A 34 -32.38 42.02 -2.49
N PRO A 35 -31.57 42.25 -1.44
CA PRO A 35 -30.29 41.53 -1.19
C PRO A 35 -30.44 40.02 -0.92
N LYS A 36 -31.64 39.44 -1.05
CA LYS A 36 -31.86 37.98 -0.98
C LYS A 36 -31.46 37.28 -2.27
N GLN A 37 -31.64 37.91 -3.43
CA GLN A 37 -31.49 37.24 -4.73
C GLN A 37 -30.05 36.74 -5.01
N PRO A 38 -28.98 37.55 -4.84
CA PRO A 38 -27.61 37.12 -5.10
C PRO A 38 -27.09 36.09 -4.09
N ARG A 39 -27.56 36.19 -2.84
CA ARG A 39 -27.27 35.25 -1.76
C ARG A 39 -27.89 33.89 -2.03
N GLU A 40 -29.18 33.86 -2.35
CA GLU A 40 -29.87 32.63 -2.69
C GLU A 40 -29.26 32.01 -3.94
N GLU A 41 -28.87 32.80 -4.94
CA GLU A 41 -28.17 32.28 -6.13
C GLU A 41 -26.85 31.58 -5.78
N PHE A 42 -26.03 32.20 -4.93
CA PHE A 42 -24.77 31.60 -4.48
C PHE A 42 -25.00 30.30 -3.71
N PHE A 43 -25.86 30.30 -2.69
CA PHE A 43 -26.10 29.10 -1.88
C PHE A 43 -26.84 27.99 -2.63
N ARG A 44 -27.71 28.33 -3.60
CA ARG A 44 -28.29 27.34 -4.52
C ARG A 44 -27.21 26.64 -5.36
N ASN A 45 -26.22 27.38 -5.86
CA ASN A 45 -25.10 26.78 -6.60
C ASN A 45 -24.21 25.94 -5.69
N CYS A 46 -23.96 26.37 -4.45
CA CYS A 46 -23.25 25.55 -3.46
C CYS A 46 -23.99 24.22 -3.18
N GLU A 47 -25.31 24.27 -3.04
CA GLU A 47 -26.15 23.08 -2.81
C GLU A 47 -26.15 22.13 -4.02
N GLN A 48 -26.21 22.66 -5.25
CA GLN A 48 -26.07 21.86 -6.47
C GLN A 48 -24.71 21.15 -6.56
N GLU A 49 -23.61 21.87 -6.30
CA GLU A 49 -22.28 21.27 -6.30
C GLU A 49 -22.12 20.26 -5.16
N LEU A 50 -22.68 20.52 -3.98
CA LEU A 50 -22.63 19.60 -2.84
C LEU A 50 -23.39 18.30 -3.15
N ASN A 51 -24.58 18.39 -3.74
CA ASN A 51 -25.37 17.22 -4.14
C ASN A 51 -24.63 16.37 -5.18
N LYS A 52 -24.01 17.01 -6.17
CA LYS A 52 -23.18 16.32 -7.17
C LYS A 52 -22.04 15.54 -6.53
N VAL A 53 -21.30 16.19 -5.63
CA VAL A 53 -20.16 15.59 -4.93
C VAL A 53 -20.61 14.45 -4.01
N ASN A 54 -21.70 14.64 -3.27
CA ASN A 54 -22.28 13.61 -2.39
C ASN A 54 -22.75 12.38 -3.16
N LEU A 55 -23.43 12.57 -4.29
CA LEU A 55 -23.92 11.49 -5.13
C LEU A 55 -22.75 10.61 -5.59
N PHE A 56 -21.74 11.23 -6.20
CA PHE A 56 -20.56 10.50 -6.67
C PHE A 56 -19.84 9.77 -5.52
N PHE A 57 -19.68 10.43 -4.37
CA PHE A 57 -19.06 9.80 -3.20
C PHE A 57 -19.84 8.57 -2.71
N SER A 58 -21.17 8.68 -2.61
CA SER A 58 -22.04 7.60 -2.15
C SER A 58 -22.04 6.39 -3.11
N GLU A 59 -22.06 6.64 -4.41
CA GLU A 59 -22.00 5.59 -5.44
C GLU A 59 -20.69 4.82 -5.35
N ARG A 60 -19.56 5.52 -5.26
CA ARG A 60 -18.23 4.89 -5.15
C ARG A 60 -18.04 4.14 -3.85
N LEU A 61 -18.57 4.64 -2.74
CA LEU A 61 -18.51 3.95 -1.46
C LEU A 61 -19.34 2.66 -1.47
N SER A 62 -20.54 2.70 -2.06
CA SER A 62 -21.39 1.51 -2.22
C SER A 62 -20.79 0.47 -3.16
N GLU A 63 -20.17 0.92 -4.26
CA GLU A 63 -19.42 0.06 -5.18
C GLU A 63 -18.26 -0.65 -4.46
N ALA A 64 -17.51 0.08 -3.63
CA ALA A 64 -16.40 -0.47 -2.86
C ALA A 64 -16.86 -1.55 -1.87
N HIS A 65 -17.95 -1.31 -1.14
CA HIS A 65 -18.56 -2.31 -0.25
C HIS A 65 -18.98 -3.58 -0.99
N SER A 66 -19.61 -3.40 -2.16
CA SER A 66 -20.09 -4.53 -2.98
C SER A 66 -18.93 -5.37 -3.50
N ARG A 67 -17.87 -4.73 -4.03
CA ARG A 67 -16.67 -5.41 -4.51
C ARG A 67 -15.98 -6.22 -3.42
N LEU A 68 -15.86 -5.66 -2.21
CA LEU A 68 -15.25 -6.37 -1.08
C LEU A 68 -16.01 -7.66 -0.75
N ALA A 69 -17.35 -7.60 -0.72
CA ALA A 69 -18.18 -8.77 -0.48
C ALA A 69 -18.04 -9.83 -1.59
N THR A 70 -17.99 -9.40 -2.86
CA THR A 70 -17.76 -10.30 -4.01
C THR A 70 -16.42 -11.02 -3.89
N PHE A 71 -15.34 -10.32 -3.55
CA PHE A 71 -14.01 -10.94 -3.40
C PHE A 71 -13.97 -11.98 -2.28
N GLU A 72 -14.70 -11.74 -1.18
CA GLU A 72 -14.82 -12.72 -0.09
C GLU A 72 -15.55 -14.00 -0.54
N ILE A 73 -16.55 -13.89 -1.44
CA ILE A 73 -17.31 -15.03 -1.96
C ILE A 73 -16.50 -15.80 -3.01
N GLU A 74 -15.97 -15.12 -4.03
CA GLU A 74 -15.21 -15.76 -5.12
C GLU A 74 -13.96 -16.49 -4.58
N ALA A 75 -13.29 -15.93 -3.58
CA ALA A 75 -12.16 -16.57 -2.93
C ALA A 75 -12.53 -17.89 -2.23
N ARG A 76 -13.72 -17.97 -1.63
CA ARG A 76 -14.21 -19.20 -0.97
C ARG A 76 -14.57 -20.29 -1.99
N GLU A 77 -15.13 -19.92 -3.14
CA GLU A 77 -15.44 -20.89 -4.18
C GLU A 77 -14.17 -21.47 -4.83
N VAL A 78 -13.15 -20.62 -5.00
CA VAL A 78 -11.83 -21.05 -5.46
C VAL A 78 -11.20 -22.00 -4.44
N SER A 79 -11.26 -21.76 -3.13
CA SER A 79 -10.66 -22.69 -2.16
C SER A 79 -11.39 -24.03 -2.08
N VAL A 80 -12.73 -24.04 -2.14
CA VAL A 80 -13.53 -25.28 -2.13
C VAL A 80 -13.28 -26.15 -3.36
N SER A 81 -13.01 -25.54 -4.52
CA SER A 81 -12.71 -26.27 -5.76
C SER A 81 -11.32 -26.93 -5.75
N GLU A 82 -10.43 -26.60 -4.80
CA GLU A 82 -9.14 -27.27 -4.60
C GLU A 82 -9.32 -28.60 -3.86
N VAL A 83 -10.36 -28.70 -3.02
CA VAL A 83 -10.69 -29.86 -2.20
C VAL A 83 -11.17 -31.04 -3.04
N ARG A 84 -11.87 -30.79 -4.14
CA ARG A 84 -12.62 -31.84 -4.84
C ARG A 84 -11.81 -32.66 -5.85
N GLY A 85 -10.54 -32.30 -6.11
CA GLY A 85 -9.60 -33.10 -6.91
C GLY A 85 -9.98 -33.34 -8.38
N ASP A 86 -11.05 -32.71 -8.86
CA ASP A 86 -11.59 -32.89 -10.22
C ASP A 86 -11.17 -31.69 -11.06
N ILE A 87 -10.03 -31.76 -11.75
CA ILE A 87 -9.57 -30.63 -12.57
C ILE A 87 -9.14 -31.08 -13.96
N ARG A 88 -9.98 -30.78 -14.96
CA ARG A 88 -9.57 -30.79 -16.38
C ARG A 88 -8.64 -29.62 -16.65
N ARG A 89 -7.74 -29.76 -17.63
CA ARG A 89 -6.74 -28.74 -17.98
C ARG A 89 -7.35 -27.35 -18.26
N SER A 90 -8.52 -27.31 -18.89
CA SER A 90 -9.32 -26.10 -19.12
C SER A 90 -9.81 -25.41 -17.83
N ASP A 91 -10.07 -26.20 -16.78
CA ASP A 91 -10.55 -25.68 -15.49
C ASP A 91 -9.39 -25.12 -14.66
N VAL A 92 -8.17 -25.65 -14.83
CA VAL A 92 -6.93 -25.10 -14.21
C VAL A 92 -6.61 -23.71 -14.77
N GLU A 93 -6.70 -23.54 -16.09
CA GLU A 93 -6.40 -22.27 -16.76
C GLU A 93 -7.37 -21.17 -16.33
N ARG A 94 -8.69 -21.41 -16.47
CA ARG A 94 -9.75 -20.49 -16.04
C ARG A 94 -9.62 -20.06 -14.58
N ARG A 95 -9.22 -20.98 -13.72
CA ARG A 95 -9.04 -20.75 -12.28
C ARG A 95 -7.85 -19.85 -11.96
N THR A 96 -6.74 -20.04 -12.68
CA THR A 96 -5.53 -19.21 -12.51
C THR A 96 -5.81 -17.77 -12.92
N ASP A 97 -6.62 -17.55 -13.95
CA ASP A 97 -7.03 -16.22 -14.40
C ASP A 97 -8.00 -15.55 -13.43
N ASN A 98 -8.93 -16.31 -12.84
CA ASN A 98 -9.81 -15.80 -11.78
C ASN A 98 -9.02 -15.30 -10.57
N ILE A 99 -8.06 -16.09 -10.06
CA ILE A 99 -7.22 -15.69 -8.92
C ILE A 99 -6.43 -14.41 -9.24
N LYS A 100 -5.85 -14.32 -10.45
CA LYS A 100 -5.09 -13.13 -10.88
C LYS A 100 -6.00 -11.91 -11.01
N HIS A 101 -7.20 -12.06 -11.55
CA HIS A 101 -8.19 -11.00 -11.68
C HIS A 101 -8.62 -10.47 -10.31
N ILE A 102 -8.87 -11.35 -9.35
CA ILE A 102 -9.23 -10.93 -7.98
C ILE A 102 -8.07 -10.17 -7.33
N LYS A 103 -6.79 -10.58 -7.54
CA LYS A 103 -5.60 -9.89 -6.96
C LYS A 103 -5.58 -8.44 -7.40
N MET A 104 -5.81 -8.22 -8.68
CA MET A 104 -5.89 -6.87 -9.21
C MET A 104 -7.06 -6.09 -8.65
N ALA A 105 -8.23 -6.70 -8.66
CA ALA A 105 -9.45 -6.02 -8.28
C ALA A 105 -9.42 -5.58 -6.80
N VAL A 106 -8.73 -6.33 -5.92
CA VAL A 106 -8.45 -5.92 -4.54
C VAL A 106 -7.48 -4.74 -4.48
N GLY A 107 -6.39 -4.75 -5.25
CA GLY A 107 -5.44 -3.63 -5.30
C GLY A 107 -6.07 -2.34 -5.84
N GLU A 108 -6.87 -2.46 -6.91
CA GLU A 108 -7.67 -1.37 -7.44
C GLU A 108 -8.70 -0.87 -6.44
N LEU A 109 -9.35 -1.77 -5.70
CA LEU A 109 -10.27 -1.40 -4.63
C LEU A 109 -9.56 -0.58 -3.54
N TYR A 110 -8.41 -1.05 -3.05
CA TYR A 110 -7.65 -0.36 -2.02
C TYR A 110 -7.22 1.04 -2.47
N LEU A 111 -6.66 1.15 -3.68
CA LEU A 111 -6.27 2.43 -4.26
C LEU A 111 -7.49 3.35 -4.48
N SER A 112 -8.62 2.78 -4.93
CA SER A 112 -9.86 3.53 -5.13
C SER A 112 -10.42 4.09 -3.81
N LEU A 113 -10.31 3.36 -2.70
CA LEU A 113 -10.70 3.83 -1.36
C LEU A 113 -9.80 4.98 -0.90
N ALA A 114 -8.48 4.85 -1.06
CA ALA A 114 -7.53 5.92 -0.73
C ALA A 114 -7.78 7.19 -1.56
N PHE A 115 -8.10 7.01 -2.85
CA PHE A 115 -8.50 8.10 -3.74
C PHE A 115 -9.83 8.74 -3.33
N LEU A 116 -10.81 7.92 -2.95
CA LEU A 116 -12.14 8.37 -2.52
C LEU A 116 -12.05 9.19 -1.21
N GLN A 117 -11.23 8.76 -0.27
CA GLN A 117 -10.91 9.52 0.94
C GLN A 117 -10.30 10.90 0.59
N LYS A 118 -9.28 10.93 -0.27
CA LYS A 118 -8.69 12.20 -0.73
C LYS A 118 -9.68 13.09 -1.47
N TYR A 119 -10.59 12.50 -2.24
CA TYR A 119 -11.68 13.22 -2.90
C TYR A 119 -12.61 13.88 -1.88
N GLN A 120 -13.04 13.14 -0.86
CA GLN A 120 -13.89 13.64 0.22
C GLN A 120 -13.25 14.81 0.96
N GLU A 121 -12.03 14.63 1.48
CA GLU A 121 -11.29 15.65 2.23
C GLU A 121 -11.09 16.93 1.42
N PHE A 122 -10.73 16.78 0.13
CA PHE A 122 -10.52 17.92 -0.75
C PHE A 122 -11.79 18.72 -0.97
N ASN A 123 -12.90 18.05 -1.31
CA ASN A 123 -14.17 18.74 -1.57
C ASN A 123 -14.70 19.42 -0.31
N TYR A 124 -14.67 18.74 0.84
CA TYR A 124 -15.07 19.31 2.12
C TYR A 124 -14.29 20.60 2.43
N ARG A 125 -12.96 20.54 2.31
CA ARG A 125 -12.08 21.71 2.52
C ARG A 125 -12.40 22.86 1.56
N CYS A 126 -12.72 22.57 0.30
CA CYS A 126 -13.12 23.58 -0.67
C CYS A 126 -14.46 24.25 -0.32
N PHE A 127 -15.48 23.50 0.11
CA PHE A 127 -16.74 24.07 0.60
C PHE A 127 -16.54 24.94 1.85
N CYS A 128 -15.69 24.51 2.79
CA CYS A 128 -15.30 25.34 3.93
C CYS A 128 -14.64 26.66 3.46
N LYS A 129 -13.67 26.58 2.55
CA LYS A 129 -12.98 27.79 2.05
C LYS A 129 -13.91 28.75 1.33
N ILE A 130 -14.82 28.29 0.46
CA ILE A 130 -15.70 29.19 -0.29
C ILE A 130 -16.75 29.86 0.61
N THR A 131 -17.21 29.16 1.64
CA THR A 131 -18.16 29.72 2.62
C THR A 131 -17.49 30.74 3.55
N VAL A 132 -16.25 30.50 4.01
CA VAL A 132 -15.47 31.53 4.72
C VAL A 132 -15.24 32.76 3.82
N MET A 133 -14.91 32.54 2.55
CA MET A 133 -14.70 33.62 1.60
C MET A 133 -15.96 34.46 1.37
N TYR A 134 -17.14 33.83 1.37
CA TYR A 134 -18.42 34.54 1.33
C TYR A 134 -18.60 35.43 2.55
N ASP A 135 -18.44 34.87 3.75
CA ASP A 135 -18.65 35.59 5.01
C ASP A 135 -17.69 36.75 5.19
N SER A 136 -16.42 36.56 4.84
CA SER A 136 -15.40 37.62 4.84
C SER A 136 -15.74 38.75 3.87
N LYS A 137 -16.28 38.42 2.68
CA LYS A 137 -16.56 39.40 1.63
C LYS A 137 -17.78 40.26 1.90
N PHE A 138 -18.79 39.70 2.56
CA PHE A 138 -20.06 40.39 2.85
C PHE A 138 -20.23 40.76 4.32
N ALA A 139 -19.20 40.58 5.16
CA ALA A 139 -19.25 40.77 6.60
C ALA A 139 -20.49 40.11 7.24
N SER A 140 -20.69 38.83 6.93
CA SER A 140 -21.90 38.07 7.29
C SER A 140 -21.58 36.72 7.94
N GLU A 141 -22.59 36.04 8.48
CA GLU A 141 -22.46 34.67 9.02
C GLU A 141 -23.29 33.63 8.23
N TYR A 142 -23.76 33.99 7.03
CA TYR A 142 -24.63 33.09 6.25
C TYR A 142 -23.87 31.87 5.72
N GLY A 143 -22.59 32.01 5.40
CA GLY A 143 -21.71 30.92 4.98
C GLY A 143 -21.52 29.88 6.08
N LEU A 144 -21.27 30.33 7.31
CA LEU A 144 -21.20 29.50 8.51
C LEU A 144 -22.53 28.79 8.77
N LYS A 145 -23.66 29.51 8.72
CA LYS A 145 -24.99 28.91 8.91
C LYS A 145 -25.31 27.85 7.87
N TRP A 146 -24.97 28.09 6.60
CA TRP A 146 -25.13 27.10 5.54
C TRP A 146 -24.24 25.88 5.77
N ARG A 147 -22.98 26.09 6.20
CA ARG A 147 -22.05 24.99 6.49
C ARG A 147 -22.61 24.06 7.57
N ASN A 148 -22.98 24.61 8.72
CA ASN A 148 -23.48 23.82 9.85
C ASN A 148 -24.74 23.04 9.48
N LYS A 149 -25.64 23.64 8.67
CA LYS A 149 -26.92 23.03 8.30
C LYS A 149 -26.84 22.07 7.10
N ARG A 150 -25.87 22.24 6.21
CA ARG A 150 -25.82 21.48 4.93
C ARG A 150 -24.56 20.68 4.76
N LEU A 151 -23.39 21.27 5.01
CA LEU A 151 -22.11 20.60 4.80
C LEU A 151 -21.81 19.62 5.93
N ASP A 152 -22.01 20.04 7.18
CA ASP A 152 -21.66 19.22 8.35
C ASP A 152 -22.63 18.05 8.53
N GLU A 153 -23.88 18.20 8.08
CA GLU A 153 -24.88 17.13 8.00
C GLU A 153 -24.72 16.25 6.75
N SER A 154 -23.82 16.60 5.82
CA SER A 154 -23.65 15.84 4.57
C SER A 154 -22.87 14.55 4.75
N LEU A 155 -22.95 13.67 3.75
CA LEU A 155 -22.17 12.43 3.67
C LEU A 155 -20.65 12.69 3.72
N LEU A 156 -20.18 13.83 3.21
CA LEU A 156 -18.76 14.16 3.24
C LEU A 156 -18.20 14.32 4.66
N ASN A 157 -19.04 14.68 5.64
CA ASN A 157 -18.63 14.82 7.03
C ASN A 157 -19.04 13.61 7.88
N THR A 158 -20.30 13.18 7.76
CA THR A 158 -20.84 12.06 8.54
C THR A 158 -20.12 10.74 8.26
N GLU A 159 -19.64 10.53 7.03
CA GLU A 159 -18.92 9.33 6.61
C GLU A 159 -17.41 9.58 6.42
N GLN A 160 -16.84 10.62 7.06
CA GLN A 160 -15.43 11.00 6.90
C GLN A 160 -14.45 9.85 7.15
N ASN A 161 -14.77 8.98 8.12
CA ASN A 161 -13.87 7.90 8.53
C ASN A 161 -14.23 6.56 7.87
N LYS A 162 -15.22 6.51 6.96
CA LYS A 162 -15.71 5.21 6.45
C LYS A 162 -14.70 4.52 5.53
N CYS A 163 -14.05 5.29 4.65
CA CYS A 163 -12.98 4.76 3.78
C CYS A 163 -11.78 4.28 4.62
N GLU A 164 -11.34 5.09 5.60
CA GLU A 164 -10.28 4.71 6.55
C GLU A 164 -10.65 3.47 7.35
N HIS A 165 -11.88 3.40 7.85
CA HIS A 165 -12.37 2.24 8.60
C HIS A 165 -12.36 0.98 7.74
N LEU A 166 -12.72 1.05 6.45
CA LEU A 166 -12.66 -0.09 5.54
C LEU A 166 -11.22 -0.56 5.29
N MET A 167 -10.30 0.38 5.03
CA MET A 167 -8.87 0.06 4.84
C MET A 167 -8.28 -0.53 6.13
N SER A 168 -8.51 0.13 7.26
CA SER A 168 -8.07 -0.32 8.59
C SER A 168 -8.67 -1.67 8.96
N LYS A 169 -9.93 -1.94 8.64
CA LYS A 169 -10.54 -3.25 8.84
C LYS A 169 -9.79 -4.34 8.05
N LEU A 170 -9.40 -4.06 6.80
CA LEU A 170 -8.61 -5.01 6.00
C LEU A 170 -7.22 -5.23 6.61
N GLU A 171 -6.53 -4.16 7.00
CA GLU A 171 -5.24 -4.22 7.68
C GLU A 171 -5.32 -5.00 9.01
N CYS A 172 -6.31 -4.70 9.86
CA CYS A 172 -6.53 -5.40 11.12
C CYS A 172 -6.81 -6.89 10.93
N LYS A 173 -7.57 -7.27 9.89
CA LYS A 173 -7.78 -8.68 9.55
C LYS A 173 -6.48 -9.37 9.12
N VAL A 174 -5.60 -8.68 8.39
CA VAL A 174 -4.25 -9.19 8.07
C VAL A 174 -3.46 -9.44 9.35
N LEU A 175 -3.48 -8.52 10.31
CA LEU A 175 -2.80 -8.66 11.59
C LEU A 175 -3.40 -9.77 12.47
N ALA A 176 -4.71 -9.98 12.37
CA ALA A 176 -5.44 -11.02 13.09
C ALA A 176 -5.41 -12.39 12.40
N ALA A 177 -4.60 -12.56 11.36
CA ALA A 177 -4.48 -13.78 10.55
C ALA A 177 -4.46 -15.11 11.31
N PRO A 178 -3.75 -15.30 12.44
CA PRO A 178 -3.77 -16.59 13.13
C PRO A 178 -5.13 -16.91 13.78
N PHE A 179 -5.98 -15.91 14.01
CA PHE A 179 -7.21 -16.05 14.80
C PHE A 179 -8.50 -16.02 13.97
N GLN A 180 -8.44 -15.63 12.70
CA GLN A 180 -9.60 -15.51 11.84
C GLN A 180 -9.40 -16.21 10.49
N PRO A 181 -10.49 -16.67 9.84
CA PRO A 181 -10.41 -17.18 8.47
C PRO A 181 -9.79 -16.13 7.56
N VAL A 182 -8.81 -16.56 6.77
CA VAL A 182 -8.05 -15.66 5.92
C VAL A 182 -8.72 -15.60 4.56
N GLY A 183 -9.19 -14.40 4.21
CA GLY A 183 -9.67 -14.14 2.87
C GLY A 183 -8.53 -13.83 1.90
N PHE A 184 -8.91 -13.71 0.64
CA PHE A 184 -7.96 -13.44 -0.41
C PHE A 184 -7.40 -12.01 -0.35
N ALA A 185 -8.22 -11.03 0.01
CA ALA A 185 -7.81 -9.64 0.10
C ALA A 185 -6.72 -9.45 1.18
N GLU A 186 -6.85 -10.18 2.28
CA GLU A 186 -5.86 -10.23 3.36
C GLU A 186 -4.56 -10.91 2.91
N CYS A 187 -4.65 -11.98 2.11
CA CYS A 187 -3.46 -12.60 1.50
C CYS A 187 -2.72 -11.65 0.56
N TRP A 188 -3.46 -10.94 -0.28
CA TRP A 188 -2.91 -9.97 -1.22
C TRP A 188 -2.23 -8.81 -0.49
N LEU A 189 -2.87 -8.25 0.54
CA LEU A 189 -2.31 -7.13 1.32
C LEU A 189 -1.05 -7.55 2.10
N ALA A 190 -1.03 -8.77 2.65
CA ALA A 190 0.17 -9.29 3.31
C ALA A 190 1.33 -9.54 2.32
N ASP A 191 1.05 -9.90 1.06
CA ASP A 191 2.07 -9.96 0.01
C ASP A 191 2.61 -8.55 -0.34
N GLN A 192 1.80 -7.48 -0.20
CA GLN A 192 2.29 -6.09 -0.32
C GLN A 192 3.29 -5.75 0.76
N PHE A 193 2.97 -6.07 2.01
CA PHE A 193 3.87 -5.79 3.14
C PHE A 193 5.23 -6.48 2.99
N ASN A 194 5.28 -7.67 2.39
CA ASN A 194 6.55 -8.35 2.12
C ASN A 194 7.43 -7.55 1.13
N SER A 195 6.83 -6.99 0.08
CA SER A 195 7.56 -6.15 -0.88
C SER A 195 7.97 -4.79 -0.28
N LEU A 196 7.20 -4.30 0.72
CA LEU A 196 7.50 -3.07 1.47
C LEU A 196 8.44 -3.29 2.67
N SER A 197 8.99 -4.49 2.88
CA SER A 197 9.92 -4.75 3.99
C SER A 197 11.10 -3.76 4.07
N PRO A 198 11.77 -3.39 2.94
CA PRO A 198 12.84 -2.39 2.99
C PRO A 198 12.37 -1.01 3.45
N LEU A 199 11.11 -0.65 3.15
CA LEU A 199 10.52 0.62 3.58
C LEU A 199 10.32 0.65 5.10
N PHE A 200 9.91 -0.45 5.73
CA PHE A 200 9.77 -0.52 7.19
C PHE A 200 11.11 -0.33 7.91
N ILE A 201 12.19 -0.90 7.38
CA ILE A 201 13.55 -0.68 7.89
C ILE A 201 13.95 0.79 7.71
N GLY A 202 13.77 1.34 6.50
CA GLY A 202 14.10 2.74 6.21
C GLY A 202 13.31 3.73 7.07
N LEU A 203 12.03 3.46 7.36
CA LEU A 203 11.22 4.26 8.26
C LEU A 203 11.77 4.22 9.70
N ARG A 204 12.18 3.03 10.17
CA ARG A 204 12.83 2.88 11.49
C ARG A 204 14.15 3.65 11.54
N ASP A 205 14.97 3.57 10.50
CA ASP A 205 16.24 4.30 10.44
C ASP A 205 16.01 5.82 10.42
N LEU A 206 15.01 6.28 9.66
CA LEU A 206 14.58 7.68 9.62
C LEU A 206 14.13 8.17 11.01
N LEU A 207 13.28 7.39 11.69
CA LEU A 207 12.82 7.71 13.03
C LEU A 207 13.99 7.77 14.00
N CYS A 208 14.86 6.75 14.01
CA CYS A 208 16.04 6.72 14.87
C CYS A 208 16.98 7.91 14.63
N PHE A 209 17.16 8.32 13.37
CA PHE A 209 17.94 9.50 13.02
C PHE A 209 17.35 10.78 13.63
N TYR A 210 16.05 11.03 13.40
CA TYR A 210 15.39 12.24 13.90
C TYR A 210 15.16 12.27 15.41
N THR A 211 15.02 11.12 16.07
CA THR A 211 14.77 11.07 17.53
C THR A 211 16.04 10.97 18.35
N CYS A 212 17.05 10.24 17.86
CA CYS A 212 18.20 9.85 18.68
C CYS A 212 19.54 10.46 18.18
N GLN A 213 19.65 10.92 16.93
CA GLN A 213 20.90 11.49 16.40
C GLN A 213 20.86 13.01 16.20
N ILE A 214 19.70 13.60 15.93
CA ILE A 214 19.54 15.05 15.79
C ILE A 214 19.37 15.70 17.17
N ASN A 215 20.27 16.62 17.50
CA ASN A 215 20.06 17.53 18.60
C ASN A 215 19.21 18.74 18.16
N TRP A 216 17.92 18.70 18.48
CA TRP A 216 16.99 19.78 18.13
C TRP A 216 17.25 21.09 18.89
N THR A 217 17.97 21.06 20.02
CA THR A 217 18.27 22.28 20.80
C THR A 217 19.32 23.15 20.13
N ASP A 218 20.25 22.55 19.38
CA ASP A 218 21.34 23.28 18.71
C ASP A 218 20.88 23.94 17.40
N MET A 219 19.69 23.58 16.89
CA MET A 219 19.14 24.12 15.64
C MET A 219 18.83 25.63 15.71
N TRP A 220 18.71 26.19 16.91
CA TRP A 220 18.55 27.63 17.16
C TRP A 220 19.85 28.35 17.53
N SER A 221 20.95 27.63 17.68
CA SER A 221 22.28 28.18 17.93
C SER A 221 23.06 28.26 16.61
N ALA A 222 23.89 29.27 16.40
CA ALA A 222 24.69 29.43 15.18
C ALA A 222 25.81 28.38 15.02
N ASN A 223 25.82 27.33 15.85
CA ASN A 223 26.75 26.23 15.80
C ASN A 223 26.08 25.04 15.12
N SER A 224 26.80 24.35 14.21
CA SER A 224 26.33 23.14 13.56
C SER A 224 25.74 22.16 14.59
N PRO A 225 24.58 21.53 14.34
CA PRO A 225 24.03 20.54 15.25
C PRO A 225 25.07 19.44 15.47
N TYR A 226 25.59 19.31 16.69
CA TYR A 226 26.46 18.21 17.05
C TYR A 226 25.58 16.98 17.27
N ALA A 227 25.92 15.87 16.62
CA ALA A 227 25.22 14.61 16.81
C ALA A 227 25.45 14.10 18.24
N VAL A 228 24.40 14.06 19.06
CA VAL A 228 24.44 13.38 20.35
C VAL A 228 24.28 11.89 20.07
N SER A 229 25.28 11.08 20.42
CA SER A 229 25.17 9.62 20.33
C SER A 229 24.41 9.08 21.56
N LEU A 230 23.09 9.23 21.55
CA LEU A 230 22.26 8.50 22.50
C LEU A 230 22.16 7.05 22.03
N ASP A 231 22.57 6.09 22.86
CA ASP A 231 22.39 4.66 22.59
C ASP A 231 20.90 4.33 22.62
N CYS A 232 20.27 4.45 21.47
CA CYS A 232 18.86 4.20 21.26
C CYS A 232 18.71 2.67 21.23
N GLY A 233 18.09 2.02 22.21
CA GLY A 233 17.86 0.56 22.20
C GLY A 233 17.13 0.03 20.94
N TRP A 234 16.47 0.94 20.21
CA TRP A 234 15.90 0.77 18.88
C TRP A 234 16.93 0.49 17.78
N HIS A 235 18.20 0.83 18.01
CA HIS A 235 19.33 0.57 17.12
C HIS A 235 19.80 -0.91 17.16
N SER A 236 19.25 -1.71 18.08
CA SER A 236 19.67 -3.11 18.24
C SER A 236 19.38 -3.97 17.01
N ILE A 237 20.32 -4.89 16.72
CA ILE A 237 20.19 -5.88 15.64
C ILE A 237 18.92 -6.74 15.83
N ALA A 238 18.51 -6.98 17.07
CA ALA A 238 17.29 -7.73 17.38
C ALA A 238 16.03 -7.03 16.84
N VAL A 239 15.90 -5.71 17.02
CA VAL A 239 14.78 -4.93 16.49
C VAL A 239 14.76 -4.98 14.96
N ASN A 240 15.93 -4.90 14.31
CA ASN A 240 16.05 -5.05 12.86
C ASN A 240 15.57 -6.42 12.37
N CYS A 241 15.88 -7.48 13.10
CA CYS A 241 15.40 -8.83 12.76
C CYS A 241 13.88 -8.93 12.92
N LEU A 242 13.31 -8.36 14.00
CA LEU A 242 11.86 -8.39 14.24
C LEU A 242 11.08 -7.64 13.15
N ILE A 243 11.53 -6.45 12.76
CA ILE A 243 10.88 -5.66 11.69
C ILE A 243 10.94 -6.42 10.36
N GLN A 244 12.08 -7.02 10.02
CA GLN A 244 12.23 -7.80 8.78
C GLN A 244 11.42 -9.09 8.79
N CYS A 245 11.28 -9.74 9.94
CA CYS A 245 10.48 -10.96 10.08
C CYS A 245 8.96 -10.69 10.12
N PHE A 246 8.53 -9.45 10.42
CA PHE A 246 7.12 -9.15 10.61
C PHE A 246 6.26 -9.36 9.34
N PRO A 247 6.61 -8.81 8.16
CA PRO A 247 5.86 -9.09 6.93
C PRO A 247 5.81 -10.59 6.52
N PRO A 248 6.92 -11.35 6.52
CA PRO A 248 6.86 -12.78 6.20
C PRO A 248 6.13 -13.59 7.29
N TRP A 249 6.13 -13.14 8.54
CA TRP A 249 5.32 -13.73 9.61
C TRP A 249 3.83 -13.67 9.32
N LEU A 250 3.32 -12.56 8.80
CA LEU A 250 1.90 -12.44 8.44
C LEU A 250 1.50 -13.50 7.42
N ARG A 251 2.29 -13.67 6.35
CA ARG A 251 2.01 -14.69 5.33
C ARG A 251 2.20 -16.10 5.85
N PHE A 252 3.23 -16.35 6.67
CA PHE A 252 3.44 -17.63 7.32
C PHE A 252 2.24 -18.04 8.18
N ALA A 253 1.77 -17.14 9.06
CA ALA A 253 0.61 -17.37 9.93
C ALA A 253 -0.67 -17.60 9.11
N GLN A 254 -0.89 -16.81 8.05
CA GLN A 254 -2.02 -17.00 7.13
C GLN A 254 -1.97 -18.38 6.46
N CYS A 255 -0.81 -18.79 5.95
CA CYS A 255 -0.65 -20.08 5.28
C CYS A 255 -0.89 -21.25 6.24
N LEU A 256 -0.43 -21.15 7.50
CA LEU A 256 -0.73 -22.14 8.52
C LEU A 256 -2.22 -22.18 8.87
N ARG A 257 -2.88 -21.01 8.97
CA ARG A 257 -4.33 -20.94 9.19
C ARG A 257 -5.09 -21.63 8.06
N CYS A 258 -4.79 -21.29 6.81
CA CYS A 258 -5.41 -21.94 5.65
C CYS A 258 -5.12 -23.44 5.61
N PHE A 259 -3.92 -23.88 6.00
CA PHE A 259 -3.59 -25.29 6.13
C PHE A 259 -4.46 -26.00 7.18
N TRP A 260 -4.65 -25.39 8.36
CA TRP A 260 -5.53 -25.96 9.39
C TRP A 260 -7.00 -25.97 8.97
N ASP A 261 -7.46 -24.96 8.23
CA ASP A 261 -8.84 -24.86 7.76
C ASP A 261 -9.18 -25.86 6.65
N THR A 262 -8.22 -26.13 5.77
CA THR A 262 -8.47 -26.91 4.54
C THR A 262 -7.77 -28.26 4.48
N GLY A 263 -6.69 -28.46 5.24
CA GLY A 263 -5.83 -29.65 5.17
C GLY A 263 -4.89 -29.72 3.96
N HIS A 264 -4.86 -28.71 3.08
CA HIS A 264 -4.10 -28.77 1.83
C HIS A 264 -2.60 -28.49 2.00
N MET A 265 -1.77 -29.47 1.60
CA MET A 265 -0.30 -29.39 1.69
C MET A 265 0.31 -28.20 0.94
N LEU A 266 -0.35 -27.68 -0.10
CA LEU A 266 0.16 -26.53 -0.85
C LEU A 266 0.29 -25.27 0.03
N HIS A 267 -0.63 -25.07 0.98
CA HIS A 267 -0.53 -23.98 1.94
C HIS A 267 0.66 -24.17 2.89
N LEU A 268 0.93 -25.41 3.30
CA LEU A 268 2.08 -25.71 4.15
C LEU A 268 3.41 -25.50 3.39
N LEU A 269 3.48 -25.87 2.10
CA LEU A 269 4.64 -25.56 1.25
C LEU A 269 4.84 -24.05 1.10
N ASN A 270 3.76 -23.28 0.93
CA ASN A 270 3.83 -21.83 0.89
C ASN A 270 4.27 -21.24 2.25
N ALA A 271 3.83 -21.80 3.38
CA ALA A 271 4.35 -21.43 4.70
C ALA A 271 5.86 -21.71 4.80
N GLY A 272 6.31 -22.86 4.30
CA GLY A 272 7.73 -23.22 4.21
C GLY A 272 8.55 -22.19 3.43
N LYS A 273 8.01 -21.63 2.33
CA LYS A 273 8.63 -20.53 1.57
C LYS A 273 8.95 -19.34 2.48
N TYR A 274 7.96 -18.83 3.24
CA TYR A 274 8.17 -17.69 4.15
C TYR A 274 9.06 -18.05 5.34
N PHE A 275 9.06 -19.31 5.79
CA PHE A 275 9.96 -19.78 6.84
C PHE A 275 11.44 -19.65 6.44
N THR A 276 11.79 -19.84 5.16
CA THR A 276 13.17 -19.65 4.69
C THR A 276 13.66 -18.20 4.90
N VAL A 277 12.75 -17.22 4.87
CA VAL A 277 13.07 -15.80 5.13
C VAL A 277 13.44 -15.60 6.60
N PHE A 278 12.79 -16.28 7.55
CA PHE A 278 13.18 -16.20 8.96
C PHE A 278 14.60 -16.71 9.17
N LEU A 279 14.95 -17.85 8.58
CA LEU A 279 16.29 -18.39 8.67
C LEU A 279 17.31 -17.41 8.09
N MET A 280 17.03 -16.83 6.92
CA MET A 280 17.89 -15.83 6.28
C MET A 280 18.14 -14.63 7.20
N VAL A 281 17.06 -14.03 7.75
CA VAL A 281 17.15 -12.86 8.64
C VAL A 281 17.88 -13.20 9.95
N THR A 282 17.62 -14.36 10.55
CA THR A 282 18.29 -14.81 11.77
C THR A 282 19.80 -14.92 11.55
N PHE A 283 20.26 -15.59 10.50
CA PHE A 283 21.69 -15.76 10.25
C PHE A 283 22.37 -14.46 9.78
N ALA A 284 21.65 -13.57 9.07
CA ALA A 284 22.12 -12.21 8.82
C ALA A 284 22.33 -11.42 10.13
N GLY A 285 21.39 -11.53 11.07
CA GLY A 285 21.49 -10.92 12.39
C GLY A 285 22.69 -11.45 13.18
N LEU A 286 22.84 -12.77 13.26
CA LEU A 286 23.97 -13.42 13.93
C LEU A 286 25.32 -13.03 13.32
N TYR A 287 25.40 -12.94 11.98
CA TYR A 287 26.59 -12.44 11.30
C TYR A 287 26.93 -11.01 11.73
N ASN A 288 25.94 -10.11 11.78
CA ASN A 288 26.16 -8.72 12.19
C ASN A 288 26.58 -8.62 13.67
N VAL A 289 25.98 -9.41 14.57
CA VAL A 289 26.36 -9.46 15.98
C VAL A 289 27.80 -9.94 16.14
N ALA A 290 28.17 -11.03 15.45
CA ALA A 290 29.53 -11.56 15.49
C ALA A 290 30.54 -10.55 14.92
N ARG A 291 30.18 -9.83 13.85
CA ARG A 291 31.03 -8.78 13.27
C ARG A 291 31.28 -7.62 14.23
N GLU A 292 30.31 -7.27 15.07
CA GLU A 292 30.45 -6.18 16.06
C GLU A 292 31.18 -6.63 17.34
N ARG A 293 30.97 -7.88 17.79
CA ARG A 293 31.43 -8.34 19.11
C ARG A 293 32.66 -9.23 19.08
N SER A 294 32.85 -10.04 18.04
CA SER A 294 33.83 -11.12 18.06
C SER A 294 35.22 -10.65 17.62
N SER A 295 36.22 -10.87 18.46
CA SER A 295 37.64 -10.79 18.07
C SER A 295 38.07 -11.99 17.21
N LEU A 296 37.27 -13.05 17.17
CA LEU A 296 37.53 -14.29 16.45
C LEU A 296 36.98 -14.25 15.01
N VAL A 297 37.88 -14.09 14.05
CA VAL A 297 37.59 -14.09 12.60
C VAL A 297 36.88 -15.37 12.15
N ILE A 298 37.09 -16.50 12.83
CA ILE A 298 36.50 -17.79 12.49
C ILE A 298 34.98 -17.78 12.68
N GLU A 299 34.50 -17.20 13.78
CA GLU A 299 33.06 -17.15 14.09
C GLU A 299 32.29 -16.33 13.04
N VAL A 300 32.82 -15.15 12.69
CA VAL A 300 32.24 -14.29 11.64
C VAL A 300 32.14 -15.02 10.30
N LYS A 301 33.18 -15.78 9.93
CA LYS A 301 33.17 -16.59 8.70
C LYS A 301 32.11 -17.70 8.74
N ILE A 302 31.95 -18.40 9.86
CA ILE A 302 30.94 -19.46 9.99
C ILE A 302 29.54 -18.90 9.78
N TYR A 303 29.18 -17.80 10.46
CA TYR A 303 27.86 -17.19 10.28
C TYR A 303 27.66 -16.63 8.88
N LEU A 304 28.71 -16.11 8.24
CA LEU A 304 28.65 -15.68 6.84
C LEU A 304 28.33 -16.87 5.91
N TYR A 305 29.00 -18.01 6.07
CA TYR A 305 28.73 -19.20 5.25
C TYR A 305 27.31 -19.73 5.46
N ILE A 306 26.83 -19.81 6.70
CA ILE A 306 25.47 -20.28 6.97
C ILE A 306 24.45 -19.30 6.38
N TRP A 307 24.64 -17.99 6.57
CA TRP A 307 23.77 -16.97 5.97
C TRP A 307 23.74 -17.10 4.44
N ALA A 308 24.90 -17.28 3.80
CA ALA A 308 24.98 -17.47 2.36
C ALA A 308 24.23 -18.71 1.88
N VAL A 309 24.43 -19.87 2.52
CA VAL A 309 23.75 -21.12 2.15
C VAL A 309 22.23 -20.99 2.29
N VAL A 310 21.76 -20.48 3.43
CA VAL A 310 20.32 -20.30 3.70
C VAL A 310 19.70 -19.31 2.71
N THR A 311 20.39 -18.21 2.39
CA THR A 311 19.92 -17.22 1.40
C THR A 311 19.82 -17.86 0.02
N CYS A 312 20.86 -18.58 -0.43
CA CYS A 312 20.83 -19.27 -1.72
C CYS A 312 19.70 -20.31 -1.79
N MET A 313 19.48 -21.09 -0.72
CA MET A 313 18.34 -22.00 -0.64
C MET A 313 17.00 -21.26 -0.70
N GLY A 314 16.85 -20.16 0.03
CA GLY A 314 15.65 -19.32 -0.01
C GLY A 314 15.38 -18.75 -1.41
N VAL A 315 16.41 -18.25 -2.09
CA VAL A 315 16.31 -17.78 -3.49
C VAL A 315 15.85 -18.91 -4.41
N VAL A 316 16.43 -20.11 -4.30
CA VAL A 316 16.01 -21.26 -5.12
C VAL A 316 14.54 -21.62 -4.85
N VAL A 317 14.11 -21.65 -3.58
CA VAL A 317 12.72 -21.97 -3.21
C VAL A 317 11.75 -20.92 -3.76
N THR A 318 12.05 -19.64 -3.55
CA THR A 318 11.21 -18.52 -4.01
C THR A 318 11.15 -18.42 -5.53
N VAL A 319 12.29 -18.47 -6.23
CA VAL A 319 12.33 -18.49 -7.71
C VAL A 319 11.59 -19.70 -8.25
N SER A 320 11.78 -20.88 -7.65
CA SER A 320 11.05 -22.09 -8.08
C SER A 320 9.54 -21.93 -7.90
N TRP A 321 9.11 -21.31 -6.80
CA TRP A 321 7.71 -21.02 -6.52
C TRP A 321 7.15 -20.01 -7.53
N ASP A 322 7.82 -18.88 -7.70
CA ASP A 322 7.39 -17.81 -8.59
C ASP A 322 7.26 -18.37 -10.03
N LEU A 323 8.27 -19.08 -10.54
CA LEU A 323 8.25 -19.67 -11.89
C LEU A 323 7.16 -20.74 -12.06
N LYS A 324 6.96 -21.63 -11.08
CA LYS A 324 6.01 -22.76 -11.21
C LYS A 324 4.58 -22.39 -10.89
N MET A 325 4.37 -21.62 -9.82
CA MET A 325 3.05 -21.35 -9.25
C MET A 325 2.48 -20.02 -9.74
N ASP A 326 3.28 -18.94 -9.73
CA ASP A 326 2.77 -17.61 -10.08
C ASP A 326 2.82 -17.36 -11.60
N TRP A 327 3.93 -17.77 -12.24
CA TRP A 327 4.14 -17.67 -13.68
C TRP A 327 3.70 -18.92 -14.46
N GLY A 328 3.60 -20.10 -13.82
CA GLY A 328 3.11 -21.31 -14.49
C GLY A 328 4.05 -21.88 -15.57
N LEU A 329 5.34 -21.55 -15.57
CA LEU A 329 6.33 -21.84 -16.64
C LEU A 329 6.52 -23.35 -16.93
N LEU A 330 5.98 -24.25 -16.10
CA LEU A 330 6.15 -25.70 -16.21
C LEU A 330 4.82 -26.48 -16.30
N HIS A 331 3.69 -25.80 -16.48
CA HIS A 331 2.41 -26.46 -16.77
C HIS A 331 2.33 -26.85 -18.25
N GLY A 332 2.85 -28.03 -18.59
CA GLY A 332 2.81 -28.59 -19.93
C GLY A 332 4.00 -28.16 -20.79
N LEU A 333 4.82 -29.13 -21.18
CA LEU A 333 6.07 -28.99 -21.92
C LEU A 333 5.92 -28.32 -23.31
N GLY A 334 5.79 -27.00 -23.33
CA GLY A 334 5.73 -26.18 -24.55
C GLY A 334 5.89 -24.67 -24.31
N LEU A 335 6.50 -24.28 -23.19
CA LEU A 335 7.11 -22.97 -22.92
C LEU A 335 6.25 -21.71 -23.02
N LEU A 336 4.94 -21.79 -22.77
CA LEU A 336 4.11 -20.64 -22.35
C LEU A 336 2.73 -21.10 -21.84
N LYS A 337 2.11 -20.31 -20.95
CA LYS A 337 0.67 -20.41 -20.68
C LYS A 337 -0.05 -20.01 -21.98
N GLU A 338 -1.10 -20.76 -22.39
CA GLU A 338 -1.78 -20.54 -23.68
C GLU A 338 -2.41 -19.13 -23.81
N GLU A 339 -2.64 -18.44 -22.69
CA GLU A 339 -3.07 -17.04 -22.66
C GLU A 339 -2.02 -16.14 -21.98
N LEU A 340 -1.26 -15.41 -22.80
CA LEU A 340 -0.46 -14.29 -22.30
C LEU A 340 -1.33 -13.04 -22.17
N LEU A 341 -1.37 -12.47 -20.97
CA LEU A 341 -1.95 -11.15 -20.73
C LEU A 341 -1.22 -10.02 -21.46
N TYR A 342 0.08 -10.20 -21.74
CA TYR A 342 0.77 -9.27 -22.62
C TYR A 342 0.38 -9.52 -24.07
N SER A 343 -0.14 -8.46 -24.70
CA SER A 343 -0.29 -8.39 -26.16
C SER A 343 1.00 -8.77 -26.91
N ARG A 344 2.18 -8.64 -26.27
CA ARG A 344 3.47 -9.12 -26.78
C ARG A 344 4.21 -10.01 -25.77
N GLN A 345 4.55 -11.22 -26.20
CA GLN A 345 5.29 -12.22 -25.41
C GLN A 345 6.62 -11.70 -24.82
N LEU A 346 7.26 -10.73 -25.48
CA LEU A 346 8.51 -10.13 -25.00
C LEU A 346 8.37 -9.53 -23.59
N TYR A 347 7.29 -8.81 -23.31
CA TYR A 347 7.11 -8.16 -22.01
C TYR A 347 6.87 -9.15 -20.87
N TYR A 348 6.21 -10.27 -21.17
CA TYR A 348 5.99 -11.35 -20.21
C TYR A 348 7.31 -11.95 -19.73
N TYR A 349 8.16 -12.37 -20.68
CA TYR A 349 9.46 -12.93 -20.35
C TYR A 349 10.41 -11.89 -19.75
N ALA A 350 10.35 -10.62 -20.21
CA ALA A 350 11.17 -9.55 -19.64
C ALA A 350 10.86 -9.33 -18.15
N ALA A 351 9.59 -9.40 -17.77
CA ALA A 351 9.21 -9.19 -16.39
C ALA A 351 9.36 -10.45 -15.52
N MET A 352 9.15 -11.64 -16.07
CA MET A 352 9.55 -12.89 -15.40
C MET A 352 11.06 -12.89 -15.13
N LEU A 353 11.86 -12.46 -16.11
CA LEU A 353 13.30 -12.29 -15.94
C LEU A 353 13.61 -11.24 -14.87
N ALA A 354 12.93 -10.09 -14.88
CA ALA A 354 13.10 -9.05 -13.86
C ALA A 354 12.77 -9.57 -12.45
N ASP A 355 11.70 -10.36 -12.31
CA ASP A 355 11.31 -11.00 -11.06
C ASP A 355 12.42 -11.93 -10.54
N VAL A 356 12.93 -12.83 -11.40
CA VAL A 356 14.05 -13.71 -11.06
C VAL A 356 15.31 -12.93 -10.69
N LEU A 357 15.69 -11.91 -11.47
CA LEU A 357 16.88 -11.10 -11.20
C LEU A 357 16.78 -10.37 -9.86
N LEU A 358 15.60 -9.88 -9.50
CA LEU A 358 15.36 -9.22 -8.23
C LEU A 358 15.36 -10.20 -7.06
N ARG A 359 14.87 -11.44 -7.24
CA ARG A 359 15.09 -12.52 -6.24
C ARG A 359 16.56 -12.84 -6.05
N VAL A 360 17.34 -12.91 -7.14
CA VAL A 360 18.79 -13.14 -7.07
C VAL A 360 19.51 -11.97 -6.39
N SER A 361 18.97 -10.74 -6.46
CA SER A 361 19.55 -9.59 -5.78
C SER A 361 19.62 -9.73 -4.25
N TRP A 362 18.77 -10.57 -3.65
CA TRP A 362 18.85 -10.88 -2.22
C TRP A 362 20.16 -11.58 -1.86
N ALA A 363 20.71 -12.41 -2.76
CA ALA A 363 22.04 -12.98 -2.60
C ALA A 363 23.14 -11.94 -2.86
N ILE A 364 22.93 -10.96 -3.76
CA ILE A 364 23.86 -9.85 -4.01
C ILE A 364 24.04 -9.00 -2.74
N ASN A 365 22.99 -8.83 -1.92
CA ASN A 365 23.08 -8.09 -0.64
C ASN A 365 24.14 -8.68 0.32
N ILE A 366 24.46 -9.98 0.22
CA ILE A 366 25.55 -10.59 1.00
C ILE A 366 26.90 -10.00 0.57
N LEU A 367 27.11 -9.85 -0.74
CA LEU A 367 28.33 -9.24 -1.29
C LEU A 367 28.43 -7.77 -0.88
N LEU A 368 27.31 -7.03 -0.98
CA LEU A 368 27.24 -5.63 -0.55
C LEU A 368 27.57 -5.49 0.95
N ALA A 369 27.12 -6.42 1.78
CA ALA A 369 27.41 -6.42 3.22
C ALA A 369 28.89 -6.67 3.57
N GLN A 370 29.70 -7.22 2.63
CA GLN A 370 31.14 -7.39 2.79
C GLN A 370 31.96 -6.20 2.23
N MET A 371 31.32 -5.27 1.51
CA MET A 371 32.05 -4.17 0.88
C MET A 371 32.61 -3.21 1.94
N LYS A 372 33.86 -2.79 1.75
CA LYS A 372 34.52 -1.81 2.62
C LYS A 372 33.99 -0.39 2.39
N ASP A 373 33.54 -0.09 1.17
CA ASP A 373 32.92 1.18 0.83
C ASP A 373 31.44 1.19 1.26
N SER A 374 31.18 1.74 2.44
CA SER A 374 29.85 1.84 3.03
C SER A 374 28.89 2.71 2.23
N ASN A 375 29.38 3.74 1.52
CA ASN A 375 28.54 4.66 0.75
C ASN A 375 28.06 3.98 -0.53
N ALA A 376 28.97 3.34 -1.27
CA ALA A 376 28.60 2.59 -2.47
C ALA A 376 27.65 1.42 -2.15
N ALA A 377 27.89 0.72 -1.03
CA ALA A 377 27.00 -0.32 -0.54
C ALA A 377 25.60 0.22 -0.21
N ALA A 378 25.52 1.34 0.51
CA ALA A 378 24.26 1.96 0.88
C ALA A 378 23.46 2.43 -0.35
N THR A 379 24.13 3.04 -1.35
CA THR A 379 23.49 3.44 -2.61
C THR A 379 22.95 2.23 -3.36
N ALA A 380 23.74 1.15 -3.50
CA ALA A 380 23.31 -0.08 -4.17
C ALA A 380 22.12 -0.74 -3.45
N CYS A 381 22.16 -0.86 -2.13
CA CYS A 381 21.04 -1.37 -1.33
C CYS A 381 19.77 -0.52 -1.51
N THR A 382 19.90 0.81 -1.58
CA THR A 382 18.75 1.71 -1.80
C THR A 382 18.13 1.53 -3.18
N ILE A 383 18.97 1.37 -4.21
CA ILE A 383 18.50 1.08 -5.57
C ILE A 383 17.79 -0.27 -5.62
N LEU A 384 18.39 -1.32 -5.06
CA LEU A 384 17.79 -2.66 -5.01
C LEU A 384 16.47 -2.67 -4.23
N ALA A 385 16.41 -1.97 -3.09
CA ALA A 385 15.18 -1.81 -2.31
C ALA A 385 14.08 -1.08 -3.10
N SER A 386 14.45 -0.01 -3.83
CA SER A 386 13.51 0.72 -4.68
C SER A 386 13.00 -0.16 -5.83
N LEU A 387 13.89 -0.95 -6.44
CA LEU A 387 13.52 -1.90 -7.49
C LEU A 387 12.65 -3.03 -6.96
N GLU A 388 12.84 -3.50 -5.72
CA GLU A 388 11.98 -4.51 -5.10
C GLU A 388 10.55 -3.98 -4.85
N VAL A 389 10.41 -2.71 -4.45
CA VAL A 389 9.09 -2.05 -4.36
C VAL A 389 8.46 -1.91 -5.75
N LEU A 390 9.25 -1.53 -6.76
CA LEU A 390 8.78 -1.43 -8.15
C LEU A 390 8.54 -2.79 -8.82
N ARG A 391 9.15 -3.88 -8.33
CA ARG A 391 8.91 -5.25 -8.80
C ARG A 391 7.43 -5.58 -8.73
N PHE A 392 6.80 -5.16 -7.64
CA PHE A 392 5.37 -5.31 -7.45
C PHE A 392 4.61 -4.58 -8.56
N ASP A 393 4.90 -3.29 -8.78
CA ASP A 393 4.29 -2.51 -9.86
C ASP A 393 4.54 -3.11 -11.26
N LEU A 394 5.71 -3.69 -11.53
CA LEU A 394 6.06 -4.33 -12.81
C LEU A 394 5.38 -5.68 -13.00
N CYS A 395 5.21 -6.46 -11.93
CA CYS A 395 4.41 -7.69 -11.93
C CYS A 395 2.90 -7.41 -11.89
N HIS A 396 2.49 -6.20 -11.48
CA HIS A 396 1.09 -5.81 -11.32
C HIS A 396 0.53 -4.97 -12.50
N ARG A 397 1.34 -4.11 -13.13
CA ARG A 397 1.00 -3.37 -14.37
C ARG A 397 0.90 -4.26 -15.61
N GLN A 398 1.07 -5.57 -15.47
CA GLN A 398 0.99 -6.55 -16.57
C GLN A 398 -0.44 -6.84 -17.05
N GLN A 399 -1.42 -6.15 -16.50
CA GLN A 399 -2.78 -6.67 -16.48
C GLN A 399 -3.85 -5.60 -16.75
N ARG A 400 -3.45 -4.51 -17.43
CA ARG A 400 -4.38 -3.63 -18.14
C ARG A 400 -4.36 -3.91 -19.63
#